data_AF-A0A5J6WZV2-F1
#
_entry.id   AF-A0A5J6WZV2-F1
#
_cell.length_a   1.000
_cell.length_b   1.000
_cell.length_c   1.000
_cell.angle_alpha   90.00
_cell.angle_beta   90.00
_cell.angle_gamma   90.00
#
_symmetry.space_group_name_H-M   'P 1'
#
loop_
_entity.id
_entity.type
_entity.pdbx_description
1 polymer ?
#
loop_
_entity_poly.entity_id
_entity_poly.type
_entity_poly.pdbx_seq_one_letter_code
_entity_poly.pdbx_strand_id
1 'polypeptide(L)'
;MNAFYRITNPVQHYEWGSRIALSTLFGLPNPEGVPQAELWMGAHPNGGALVELDGVPTRLADLIAAHRTALRQGGKGDYSPLATPSRRGSAAPNHPSALR
;
A
#
# COMPACT_ATOMS: atom_id res chain seq x y z
N MET A 1 -14.71 -17.66 -10.30
CA MET A 1 -13.25 -17.76 -10.53
C MET A 1 -12.57 -16.79 -9.59
N ASN A 2 -11.71 -17.28 -8.68
CA ASN A 2 -10.82 -16.41 -7.91
C ASN A 2 -9.56 -16.19 -8.74
N ALA A 3 -9.29 -14.96 -9.12
CA ALA A 3 -8.07 -14.56 -9.81
C ALA A 3 -7.15 -13.86 -8.79
N PHE A 4 -5.91 -14.35 -8.67
CA PHE A 4 -4.86 -13.69 -7.92
C PHE A 4 -3.99 -12.89 -8.89
N TYR A 5 -3.85 -11.58 -8.62
CA TYR A 5 -3.01 -10.69 -9.41
C TYR A 5 -1.74 -10.35 -8.64
N ARG A 6 -0.59 -10.36 -9.32
CA ARG A 6 0.65 -9.82 -8.77
C ARG A 6 0.53 -8.31 -8.67
N ILE A 7 0.86 -7.77 -7.50
CA ILE A 7 0.83 -6.33 -7.22
C ILE A 7 2.25 -5.76 -7.22
N THR A 8 2.42 -4.57 -7.79
CA THR A 8 3.66 -3.79 -7.75
C THR A 8 3.41 -2.53 -6.95
N ASN A 9 4.13 -2.38 -5.84
CA ASN A 9 3.91 -1.32 -4.85
C ASN A 9 4.96 -0.21 -5.04
N PRO A 10 4.54 1.07 -5.16
CA PRO A 10 5.49 2.17 -5.23
C PRO A 10 6.18 2.41 -3.88
N VAL A 11 7.45 2.82 -3.95
CA VAL A 11 8.23 3.30 -2.81
C VAL A 11 8.30 4.83 -2.89
N GLN A 12 8.00 5.51 -1.79
CA GLN A 12 8.15 6.95 -1.66
C GLN A 12 9.53 7.30 -1.11
N HIS A 13 10.21 8.23 -1.76
CA HIS A 13 11.61 8.58 -1.50
C HIS A 13 11.77 9.88 -0.70
N TYR A 14 11.02 10.02 0.39
CA TYR A 14 11.10 11.21 1.24
C TYR A 14 12.41 11.25 2.03
N GLU A 15 12.92 12.45 2.31
CA GLU A 15 14.21 12.68 2.98
C GLU A 15 14.34 12.01 4.36
N TRP A 16 13.23 11.81 5.06
CA TRP A 16 13.21 11.12 6.36
C TRP A 16 13.29 9.59 6.25
N GLY A 17 13.28 9.05 5.04
CA GLY A 17 13.32 7.62 4.77
C GLY A 17 14.66 6.97 5.10
N SER A 18 14.62 5.67 5.39
CA SER A 18 15.83 4.88 5.58
C SER A 18 16.46 4.52 4.23
N ARG A 19 17.78 4.54 4.13
CA ARG A 19 18.50 4.11 2.91
C ARG A 19 18.67 2.60 2.80
N ILE A 20 18.45 1.86 3.90
CA ILE A 20 18.75 0.42 3.97
C ILE A 20 17.59 -0.44 4.48
N ALA A 21 16.63 0.12 5.24
CA ALA A 21 15.65 -0.71 5.95
C ALA A 21 14.80 -1.56 5.00
N LEU A 22 14.27 -0.98 3.91
CA LEU A 22 13.45 -1.73 2.97
C LEU A 22 14.26 -2.74 2.13
N SER A 23 15.50 -2.41 1.78
CA SER A 23 16.42 -3.34 1.12
C SER A 23 16.75 -4.53 2.02
N THR A 24 17.06 -4.29 3.29
CA THR A 24 17.41 -5.36 4.24
C THR A 24 16.21 -6.24 4.58
N LEU A 25 15.05 -5.65 4.84
CA LEU A 25 13.87 -6.39 5.31
C LEU A 25 13.12 -7.11 4.18
N PHE A 26 13.07 -6.49 3.00
CA PHE A 26 12.20 -6.96 1.90
C PHE A 26 12.95 -7.20 0.59
N GLY A 27 14.27 -7.00 0.56
CA GLY A 27 15.07 -7.19 -0.65
C GLY A 27 14.77 -6.16 -1.75
N LEU A 28 14.18 -5.01 -1.41
CA LEU A 28 13.91 -3.98 -2.41
C LEU A 28 15.22 -3.34 -2.91
N PRO A 29 15.46 -3.27 -4.22
CA PRO A 29 16.68 -2.68 -4.75
C PRO A 29 16.74 -1.19 -4.40
N ASN A 30 17.94 -0.72 -4.09
CA ASN A 30 18.24 0.69 -3.90
C ASN A 30 19.66 1.02 -4.40
N PRO A 31 19.96 0.79 -5.70
CA PRO A 31 21.32 0.93 -6.22
C PRO A 31 21.86 2.37 -6.11
N GLU A 32 20.99 3.36 -6.18
CA GLU A 32 21.34 4.78 -6.02
C GLU A 32 21.46 5.20 -4.54
N GLY A 33 21.11 4.32 -3.60
CA GLY A 33 21.21 4.57 -2.16
C GLY A 33 20.33 5.71 -1.66
N VAL A 34 19.22 6.03 -2.34
CA VAL A 34 18.32 7.13 -1.98
C VAL A 34 17.49 6.79 -0.73
N PRO A 35 17.01 7.78 0.04
CA PRO A 35 16.07 7.52 1.13
C PRO A 35 14.82 6.78 0.62
N GLN A 36 14.39 5.75 1.35
CA GLN A 36 13.15 5.01 1.09
C GLN A 36 12.29 5.06 2.35
N ALA A 37 11.18 5.78 2.26
CA ALA A 37 10.39 6.19 3.41
C ALA A 37 9.14 5.33 3.61
N GLU A 38 8.37 5.13 2.54
CA GLU A 38 7.08 4.46 2.60
C GLU A 38 6.94 3.47 1.44
N LEU A 39 6.47 2.25 1.72
CA LEU A 39 6.03 1.30 0.71
C LEU A 39 4.50 1.34 0.65
N TRP A 40 3.95 1.92 -0.41
CA TRP A 40 2.50 2.10 -0.53
C TRP A 40 1.84 0.86 -1.13
N MET A 41 1.06 0.16 -0.31
CA MET A 41 0.26 -0.99 -0.73
C MET A 41 -1.21 -0.60 -0.77
N GLY A 42 -1.87 -0.90 -1.89
CA GLY A 42 -3.31 -0.65 -2.07
C GLY A 42 -3.64 0.51 -3.02
N ALA A 43 -4.89 0.95 -2.99
CA ALA A 43 -5.49 1.82 -4.00
C ALA A 43 -5.51 3.30 -3.62
N HIS A 44 -4.37 3.84 -3.18
CA HIS A 44 -4.28 5.26 -2.86
C HIS A 44 -4.50 6.13 -4.12
N PRO A 45 -5.37 7.15 -4.08
CA PRO A 45 -5.67 7.97 -5.26
C PRO A 45 -4.43 8.62 -5.90
N ASN A 46 -3.49 9.08 -5.07
CA ASN A 46 -2.34 9.88 -5.52
C ASN A 46 -1.08 9.06 -5.82
N GLY A 47 -1.15 7.72 -5.83
CA GLY A 47 0.05 6.90 -6.03
C GLY A 47 -0.08 5.46 -5.56
N GLY A 48 -1.21 4.83 -5.83
CA GLY A 48 -1.46 3.45 -5.43
C GLY A 48 -0.67 2.41 -6.23
N ALA A 49 -0.78 1.17 -5.79
CA ALA A 49 -0.15 0.03 -6.42
C ALA A 49 -0.71 -0.27 -7.83
N LEU A 50 0.11 -0.95 -8.63
CA LEU A 50 -0.25 -1.46 -9.94
C LEU A 50 -0.49 -2.97 -9.88
N VAL A 51 -1.35 -3.46 -10.76
CA VAL A 51 -1.55 -4.89 -11.03
C VAL A 51 -1.33 -5.18 -12.50
N GLU A 52 -0.91 -6.38 -12.82
CA GLU A 52 -0.75 -6.83 -14.20
C GLU A 52 -2.04 -7.50 -14.66
N LEU A 53 -2.72 -6.89 -15.64
CA LEU A 53 -3.93 -7.43 -16.26
C LEU A 53 -3.63 -7.70 -17.73
N ASP A 54 -3.61 -8.98 -18.12
CA ASP A 54 -3.29 -9.41 -19.49
C ASP A 54 -1.97 -8.81 -20.02
N GLY A 55 -0.96 -8.71 -19.14
CA GLY A 55 0.34 -8.11 -19.44
C GLY A 55 0.36 -6.57 -19.41
N VAL A 56 -0.76 -5.91 -19.12
CA VAL A 56 -0.89 -4.45 -19.05
C VAL A 56 -0.86 -3.98 -17.60
N PRO A 57 0.10 -3.11 -17.21
CA PRO A 57 0.09 -2.47 -15.90
C PRO A 57 -1.15 -1.58 -15.74
N THR A 58 -1.98 -1.91 -14.76
CA THR A 58 -3.24 -1.23 -14.47
C THR A 58 -3.23 -0.73 -13.03
N ARG A 59 -3.70 0.49 -12.76
CA ARG A 59 -3.80 0.98 -11.38
C ARG A 59 -4.82 0.15 -10.62
N LEU A 60 -4.46 -0.29 -9.42
CA LEU A 60 -5.38 -1.03 -8.56
C LEU A 60 -6.65 -0.22 -8.24
N ALA A 61 -6.52 1.10 -8.09
CA ALA A 61 -7.66 1.99 -7.87
C ALA A 61 -8.69 1.94 -9.01
N ASP A 62 -8.22 1.90 -10.26
CA ASP A 62 -9.08 1.87 -11.44
C ASP A 62 -9.77 0.51 -11.55
N LEU A 63 -9.05 -0.58 -11.29
CA LEU A 63 -9.61 -1.92 -11.27
C LEU A 63 -10.69 -2.06 -10.17
N ILE A 64 -10.44 -1.55 -8.97
CA ILE A 64 -11.42 -1.55 -7.87
C ILE A 64 -12.64 -0.70 -8.24
N ALA A 65 -12.44 0.47 -8.87
CA ALA A 65 -13.53 1.32 -9.31
C ALA A 65 -14.42 0.60 -10.34
N ALA A 66 -13.82 -0.10 -11.30
CA ALA A 66 -14.52 -0.87 -12.32
C ALA A 66 -15.31 -2.06 -11.76
N HIS A 67 -14.83 -2.69 -10.67
CA HIS A 67 -15.44 -3.89 -10.08
C HIS A 67 -16.02 -3.67 -8.66
N ARG A 68 -16.39 -2.43 -8.34
CA ARG A 68 -16.83 -1.99 -7.00
C ARG A 68 -17.92 -2.88 -6.40
N THR A 69 -18.86 -3.37 -7.20
CA THR A 69 -20.01 -4.18 -6.74
C THR A 69 -19.58 -5.59 -6.35
N ALA A 70 -18.63 -6.19 -7.07
CA ALA A 70 -18.11 -7.53 -6.77
C ALA A 70 -17.25 -7.55 -5.49
N LEU A 71 -16.47 -6.48 -5.25
CA LEU A 71 -15.60 -6.37 -4.08
C LEU A 71 -16.36 -6.19 -2.76
N ARG A 72 -17.57 -5.61 -2.78
CA ARG A 72 -18.39 -5.41 -1.57
C ARG A 72 -19.04 -6.68 -1.05
N GLN A 73 -19.14 -7.73 -1.87
CA GLN A 73 -19.88 -8.96 -1.51
C GLN A 73 -19.03 -10.02 -0.80
N GLY A 74 -17.71 -9.81 -0.64
CA GLY A 74 -16.79 -10.77 -0.01
C GLY A 74 -16.75 -10.76 1.53
N GLY A 75 -17.69 -10.11 2.22
CA GLY A 75 -17.57 -9.74 3.64
C GLY A 75 -18.55 -10.41 4.61
N LYS A 76 -19.09 -11.59 4.33
CA LYS A 76 -19.79 -12.42 5.35
C LYS A 76 -18.93 -13.62 5.76
N GLY A 77 -17.70 -13.35 6.17
CA GLY A 77 -16.93 -14.32 6.96
C GLY A 77 -17.24 -14.09 8.44
N ASP A 78 -17.46 -15.16 9.19
CA ASP A 78 -17.77 -15.18 10.63
C ASP A 78 -16.61 -14.69 11.51
N TYR A 79 -16.16 -13.46 11.31
CA TYR A 79 -15.23 -12.80 12.23
C TYR A 79 -15.99 -12.40 13.49
N SER A 80 -15.94 -13.27 14.49
CA SER A 80 -16.26 -12.91 15.87
C SER A 80 -15.32 -11.78 16.31
N PRO A 81 -15.82 -10.61 16.75
CA PRO A 81 -14.96 -9.49 17.12
C PRO A 81 -14.18 -9.86 18.39
N LEU A 82 -12.89 -10.13 18.25
CA LEU A 82 -11.97 -10.12 19.39
C LEU A 82 -11.89 -8.68 19.91
N ALA A 83 -12.16 -8.53 21.20
CA ALA A 83 -12.29 -7.28 21.91
C ALA A 83 -11.17 -6.27 21.62
N THR A 84 -11.55 -5.02 21.38
CA THR A 84 -10.66 -3.87 21.22
C THR A 84 -9.94 -3.56 22.54
N PRO A 85 -8.60 -3.66 22.64
CA PRO A 85 -7.89 -3.02 23.75
C PRO A 85 -7.90 -1.50 23.51
N SER A 86 -8.35 -0.73 24.50
CA SER A 86 -8.37 0.73 24.46
C SER A 86 -6.95 1.30 24.30
N ARG A 87 -6.75 2.09 23.25
CA ARG A 87 -5.48 2.72 22.91
C ARG A 87 -5.22 3.88 23.88
N ARG A 88 -4.29 3.71 24.83
CA ARG A 88 -3.61 4.86 25.47
C ARG A 88 -2.77 5.54 24.39
N GLY A 89 -2.93 6.86 24.26
CA GLY A 89 -2.41 7.65 23.15
C GLY A 89 -0.90 7.57 22.96
N SER A 90 -0.49 7.40 21.71
CA SER A 90 0.71 8.03 21.19
C SER A 90 0.31 8.76 19.90
N ALA A 91 0.52 10.08 19.91
CA ALA A 91 0.40 10.92 18.74
C ALA A 91 1.52 10.55 17.76
N ALA A 92 1.17 10.39 16.48
CA ALA A 92 2.16 10.35 15.41
C ALA A 92 2.80 11.74 15.30
N PRO A 93 4.12 11.86 15.09
CA PRO A 93 4.74 13.15 14.81
C PRO A 93 4.19 13.72 13.50
N ASN A 94 3.98 15.03 13.49
CA ASN A 94 3.37 15.78 12.39
C ASN A 94 4.10 15.54 11.06
N HIS A 95 3.35 15.13 10.03
CA HIS A 95 3.79 15.14 8.63
C HIS A 95 4.02 16.60 8.18
N PRO A 96 5.19 16.97 7.63
CA PRO A 96 5.28 18.17 6.83
C PRO A 96 4.48 17.94 5.54
N SER A 97 3.47 18.77 5.32
CA SER A 97 2.66 18.79 4.10
C SER A 97 3.54 18.79 2.86
N ALA A 98 3.36 17.79 1.98
CA ALA A 98 3.89 17.80 0.64
C ALA A 98 3.19 18.90 -0.18
N LEU A 99 3.69 20.13 -0.06
CA LEU A 99 3.41 21.25 -0.93
C LEU A 99 4.65 21.51 -1.79
N ARG A 100 4.66 20.94 -3.00
CA ARG A 100 4.93 21.70 -4.24
C ARG A 100 4.60 20.88 -5.47
#